data_AF-A0A5M9TN91-F1
#
_entry.id   AF-A0A5M9TN91-F1
#
_cell.length_a   1.000
_cell.length_b   1.000
_cell.length_c   1.000
_cell.angle_alpha   90.00
_cell.angle_beta   90.00
_cell.angle_gamma   90.00
#
_symmetry.space_group_name_H-M   'P 1'
#
loop_
_entity.id
_entity.type
_entity.pdbx_description
1 polymer ?
#
loop_
_entity_poly.entity_id
_entity_poly.type
_entity_poly.pdbx_seq_one_letter_code
_entity_poly.pdbx_strand_id
1 'polypeptide(L)'
;MSNIKAREQQKGIVTTRSGVFNEKKNELKSFSESLPKEAELPSVPTSGGLFGLFPYNVKGDDLNRLTESIQNRMIEQNKVLVRTIKEFNTIYDTFSALDKEYIQGIIISLKAAEEANAKALKGIEGVQDNQDEIKQIINQQKQVIQVLKNFKEKIEKIEHLADVDQIFAGFSKMHSNVNVIETKVEAQINGIKTLASSLSVFQDNLKRMEDIQNKQFQAVNQRVKDDIQSLAEKIDRDHSEFDAKLDATTNEVTIYKSNFEYAIKELNVGIEQQAVTMSAYLESELSRAKSEITELSLLTGNLSKALNTTRVISFASIAITFALVIMIVVGVL
;
A
#
# COMPACT_ATOMS: atom_id res chain seq x y z
N MET A 1 -41.77 40.84 -57.68
CA MET A 1 -42.56 40.76 -58.94
C MET A 1 -43.65 41.84 -59.08
N SER A 2 -44.20 42.40 -57.98
CA SER A 2 -45.28 43.42 -58.03
C SER A 2 -44.86 44.80 -58.58
N ASN A 3 -43.65 45.29 -58.26
CA ASN A 3 -43.20 46.65 -58.64
C ASN A 3 -42.86 46.84 -60.13
N ILE A 4 -42.59 45.76 -60.87
CA ILE A 4 -42.23 45.85 -62.30
C ILE A 4 -43.50 46.04 -63.15
N LYS A 5 -44.59 45.31 -62.83
CA LYS A 5 -45.90 45.50 -63.48
C LYS A 5 -46.48 46.90 -63.26
N ALA A 6 -46.29 47.49 -62.08
CA ALA A 6 -46.75 48.85 -61.79
C ALA A 6 -46.00 49.91 -62.62
N ARG A 7 -44.67 49.79 -62.75
CA ARG A 7 -43.85 50.69 -63.59
C ARG A 7 -44.13 50.56 -65.08
N GLU A 8 -44.39 49.35 -65.58
CA GLU A 8 -44.73 49.13 -66.99
C GLU A 8 -46.12 49.65 -67.35
N GLN A 9 -47.12 49.50 -66.47
CA GLN A 9 -48.44 50.10 -66.66
C GLN A 9 -48.38 51.63 -66.63
N GLN A 10 -47.59 52.22 -65.72
CA GLN A 10 -47.43 53.69 -65.65
C GLN A 10 -46.69 54.25 -66.88
N LYS A 11 -45.70 53.53 -67.43
CA LYS A 11 -44.97 53.91 -68.64
C LYS A 11 -45.82 53.78 -69.92
N GLY A 12 -46.66 52.75 -70.02
CA GLY A 12 -47.63 52.59 -71.11
C GLY A 12 -48.75 53.65 -71.10
N ILE A 13 -49.13 54.11 -69.91
CA ILE A 13 -50.12 55.16 -69.71
C ILE A 13 -49.60 56.54 -70.15
N VAL A 14 -48.34 56.89 -69.88
CA VAL A 14 -47.77 58.19 -70.30
C VAL A 14 -47.54 58.25 -71.82
N THR A 15 -47.21 57.12 -72.44
CA THR A 15 -46.82 57.06 -73.87
C THR A 15 -48.02 57.15 -74.83
N THR A 16 -49.17 56.58 -74.46
CA THR A 16 -50.41 56.64 -75.27
C THR A 16 -51.08 58.03 -75.23
N ARG A 17 -50.79 58.85 -74.21
CA ARG A 17 -51.45 60.15 -73.94
C ARG A 17 -50.78 61.36 -74.61
N SER A 18 -49.46 61.30 -74.87
CA SER A 18 -48.77 62.29 -75.71
C SER A 18 -49.25 62.29 -77.18
N GLY A 19 -49.86 61.19 -77.62
CA GLY A 19 -50.39 61.05 -78.98
C GLY A 19 -51.53 62.03 -79.25
N VAL A 20 -52.51 62.10 -78.34
CA VAL A 20 -53.75 62.87 -78.53
C VAL A 20 -53.50 64.38 -78.55
N PHE A 21 -52.67 64.90 -77.64
CA PHE A 21 -52.29 66.33 -77.64
C PHE A 21 -51.54 66.70 -78.93
N ASN A 22 -50.57 65.88 -79.34
CA ASN A 22 -49.80 66.13 -80.56
C ASN A 22 -50.66 66.01 -81.82
N GLU A 23 -51.62 65.09 -81.85
CA GLU A 23 -52.59 64.92 -82.93
C GLU A 23 -53.47 66.18 -83.07
N LYS A 24 -54.11 66.64 -81.99
CA LYS A 24 -54.95 67.85 -82.03
C LYS A 24 -54.18 69.13 -82.33
N LYS A 25 -52.94 69.24 -81.84
CA LYS A 25 -52.02 70.32 -82.22
C LYS A 25 -51.72 70.34 -83.73
N ASN A 26 -51.55 69.17 -84.34
CA ASN A 26 -51.25 69.06 -85.77
C ASN A 26 -52.49 69.31 -86.65
N GLU A 27 -53.68 68.90 -86.20
CA GLU A 27 -54.96 69.25 -86.84
C GLU A 27 -55.14 70.78 -86.88
N LEU A 28 -54.93 71.46 -85.75
CA LEU A 28 -55.03 72.92 -85.65
C LEU A 28 -54.05 73.66 -86.57
N LYS A 29 -52.80 73.17 -86.65
CA LYS A 29 -51.79 73.72 -87.55
C LYS A 29 -52.22 73.62 -89.01
N SER A 30 -52.71 72.46 -89.43
CA SER A 30 -53.13 72.19 -90.81
C SER A 30 -54.30 73.09 -91.23
N PHE A 31 -55.22 73.39 -90.31
CA PHE A 31 -56.32 74.31 -90.57
C PHE A 31 -55.86 75.77 -90.75
N SER A 32 -54.96 76.27 -89.90
CA SER A 32 -54.41 77.64 -90.00
C SER A 32 -53.80 77.92 -91.37
N GLU A 33 -53.24 76.90 -92.01
CA GLU A 33 -52.61 76.98 -93.34
C GLU A 33 -53.66 76.94 -94.48
N SER A 34 -54.91 76.57 -94.20
CA SER A 34 -56.00 76.37 -95.18
C SER A 34 -57.04 77.50 -95.24
N LEU A 35 -56.83 78.60 -94.52
CA LEU A 35 -57.76 79.73 -94.47
C LEU A 35 -57.83 80.44 -95.85
N PRO A 36 -59.04 80.66 -96.40
CA PRO A 36 -59.18 81.31 -97.70
C PRO A 36 -58.76 82.79 -97.63
N LYS A 37 -58.21 83.30 -98.75
CA LYS A 37 -57.91 84.73 -98.91
C LYS A 37 -59.20 85.54 -99.14
N GLU A 38 -59.12 86.82 -98.80
CA GLU A 38 -60.24 87.76 -98.78
C GLU A 38 -61.06 87.76 -100.08
N ALA A 39 -62.37 87.87 -99.89
CA ALA A 39 -63.37 87.53 -100.87
C ALA A 39 -64.13 88.78 -101.31
N GLU A 40 -63.80 89.35 -102.47
CA GLU A 40 -64.52 90.51 -103.00
C GLU A 40 -65.96 90.13 -103.41
N LEU A 41 -66.92 91.01 -103.09
CA LEU A 41 -68.32 90.83 -103.47
C LEU A 41 -68.52 91.28 -104.92
N PRO A 42 -69.14 90.45 -105.79
CA PRO A 42 -69.43 90.85 -107.16
C PRO A 42 -70.48 91.97 -107.18
N SER A 43 -70.49 92.80 -108.23
CA SER A 43 -71.51 93.82 -108.47
C SER A 43 -72.28 93.56 -109.77
N VAL A 44 -73.41 94.25 -109.95
CA VAL A 44 -74.08 94.31 -111.25
C VAL A 44 -73.25 95.15 -112.25
N PRO A 45 -73.40 94.91 -113.57
CA PRO A 45 -72.79 95.75 -114.59
C PRO A 45 -73.32 97.17 -114.51
N THR A 46 -72.43 98.17 -114.51
CA THR A 46 -72.78 99.59 -114.41
C THR A 46 -72.74 100.32 -115.76
N SER A 47 -72.26 99.66 -116.81
CA SER A 47 -72.09 100.24 -118.16
C SER A 47 -72.46 99.25 -119.25
N GLY A 48 -73.04 99.75 -120.35
CA GLY A 48 -73.61 98.96 -121.43
C GLY A 48 -73.43 99.61 -122.80
N GLY A 49 -73.62 98.82 -123.87
CA GLY A 49 -73.38 99.26 -125.26
C GLY A 49 -71.92 99.06 -125.72
N LEU A 50 -71.65 99.27 -127.01
CA LEU A 50 -70.31 99.15 -127.60
C LEU A 50 -69.36 100.14 -126.88
N PHE A 51 -68.33 99.62 -126.22
CA PHE A 51 -67.35 100.36 -125.41
C PHE A 51 -67.82 100.90 -124.03
N GLY A 52 -68.99 100.51 -123.52
CA GLY A 52 -69.40 100.84 -122.14
C GLY A 52 -69.67 102.32 -121.88
N LEU A 53 -69.96 103.10 -122.93
CA LEU A 53 -70.19 104.55 -122.85
C LEU A 53 -71.62 104.95 -122.46
N PHE A 54 -72.53 103.98 -122.30
CA PHE A 54 -73.91 104.25 -121.93
C PHE A 54 -74.26 103.63 -120.57
N PRO A 55 -75.08 104.32 -119.76
CA PRO A 55 -75.62 103.74 -118.54
C PRO A 55 -76.42 102.48 -118.87
N TYR A 56 -76.10 101.38 -118.19
CA TYR A 56 -76.78 100.10 -118.36
C TYR A 56 -77.91 99.98 -117.35
N ASN A 57 -79.14 99.86 -117.86
CA ASN A 57 -80.26 99.47 -117.01
C ASN A 57 -80.12 98.00 -116.66
N VAL A 58 -79.78 97.76 -115.39
CA VAL A 58 -79.69 96.43 -114.78
C VAL A 58 -80.97 95.65 -115.09
N LYS A 59 -80.82 94.47 -115.70
CA LYS A 59 -81.96 93.59 -116.00
C LYS A 59 -82.24 92.65 -114.82
N GLY A 60 -83.43 92.04 -114.85
CA GLY A 60 -83.78 90.97 -113.90
C GLY A 60 -82.75 89.84 -113.87
N ASP A 61 -82.18 89.46 -115.01
CA ASP A 61 -81.15 88.42 -115.10
C ASP A 61 -79.82 88.82 -114.44
N ASP A 62 -79.44 90.11 -114.49
CA ASP A 62 -78.22 90.63 -113.85
C ASP A 62 -78.38 90.64 -112.32
N LEU A 63 -79.58 91.00 -111.83
CA LEU A 63 -79.93 90.89 -110.42
C LEU A 63 -79.99 89.43 -109.96
N ASN A 64 -80.52 88.52 -110.77
CA ASN A 64 -80.55 87.08 -110.47
C ASN A 64 -79.13 86.51 -110.37
N ARG A 65 -78.22 86.87 -111.29
CA ARG A 65 -76.80 86.48 -111.25
C ARG A 65 -76.06 87.05 -110.05
N LEU A 66 -76.28 88.32 -109.72
CA LEU A 66 -75.71 88.93 -108.52
C LEU A 66 -76.23 88.20 -107.27
N THR A 67 -77.53 87.94 -107.20
CA THR A 67 -78.17 87.23 -106.08
C THR A 67 -77.62 85.82 -105.95
N GLU A 68 -77.48 85.06 -107.03
CA GLU A 68 -76.87 83.72 -107.04
C GLU A 68 -75.41 83.77 -106.58
N SER A 69 -74.64 84.76 -107.02
CA SER A 69 -73.24 84.92 -106.62
C SER A 69 -73.10 85.32 -105.15
N ILE A 70 -73.93 86.23 -104.66
CA ILE A 70 -74.01 86.60 -103.23
C ILE A 70 -74.42 85.38 -102.41
N GLN A 71 -75.43 84.63 -102.85
CA GLN A 71 -75.89 83.42 -102.17
C GLN A 71 -74.79 82.36 -102.09
N ASN A 72 -74.09 82.10 -103.20
CA ASN A 72 -72.95 81.18 -103.21
C ASN A 72 -71.83 81.66 -102.29
N ARG A 73 -71.57 82.97 -102.23
CA ARG A 73 -70.56 83.55 -101.33
C ARG A 73 -70.96 83.44 -99.86
N MET A 74 -72.22 83.69 -99.53
CA MET A 74 -72.77 83.51 -98.18
C MET A 74 -72.71 82.04 -97.74
N ILE A 75 -73.00 81.09 -98.65
CA ILE A 75 -72.86 79.65 -98.39
C ILE A 75 -71.38 79.29 -98.10
N GLU A 76 -70.46 79.84 -98.89
CA GLU A 76 -69.02 79.63 -98.71
C GLU A 76 -68.52 80.20 -97.37
N GLN A 77 -68.91 81.43 -97.03
CA GLN A 77 -68.59 82.05 -95.74
C GLN A 77 -69.20 81.27 -94.58
N ASN A 78 -70.43 80.77 -94.69
CA ASN A 78 -71.03 79.93 -93.66
C ASN A 78 -70.24 78.63 -93.44
N LYS A 79 -69.75 78.00 -94.53
CA LYS A 79 -68.85 76.83 -94.42
C LYS A 79 -67.56 77.18 -93.69
N VAL A 80 -66.96 78.35 -93.95
CA VAL A 80 -65.75 78.83 -93.26
C VAL A 80 -66.04 79.11 -91.78
N LEU A 81 -67.16 79.77 -91.46
CA LEU A 81 -67.56 80.06 -90.08
C LEU A 81 -67.78 78.77 -89.28
N VAL A 82 -68.50 77.80 -89.82
CA VAL A 82 -68.73 76.49 -89.19
C VAL A 82 -67.41 75.74 -88.96
N ARG A 83 -66.47 75.77 -89.91
CA ARG A 83 -65.13 75.20 -89.71
C ARG A 83 -64.39 75.92 -88.59
N THR A 84 -64.39 77.25 -88.60
CA THR A 84 -63.74 78.07 -87.57
C THR A 84 -64.27 77.74 -86.17
N ILE A 85 -65.60 77.61 -86.01
CA ILE A 85 -66.23 77.22 -84.73
C ILE A 85 -65.78 75.83 -84.30
N LYS A 86 -65.73 74.85 -85.22
CA LYS A 86 -65.24 73.50 -84.90
C LYS A 86 -63.79 73.52 -84.41
N GLU A 87 -62.95 74.36 -85.00
CA GLU A 87 -61.55 74.46 -84.60
C GLU A 87 -61.35 75.18 -83.27
N PHE A 88 -62.19 76.17 -82.94
CA PHE A 88 -62.22 76.73 -81.58
C PHE A 88 -62.56 75.67 -80.53
N ASN A 89 -63.44 74.71 -80.85
CA ASN A 89 -63.70 73.57 -79.96
C ASN A 89 -62.47 72.65 -79.88
N THR A 90 -61.78 72.37 -81.00
CA THR A 90 -60.51 71.62 -81.00
C THR A 90 -59.45 72.29 -80.12
N ILE A 91 -59.32 73.62 -80.18
CA ILE A 91 -58.41 74.40 -79.32
C ILE A 91 -58.78 74.22 -77.85
N TYR A 92 -60.07 74.38 -77.51
CA TYR A 92 -60.56 74.21 -76.15
C TYR A 92 -60.30 72.78 -75.62
N ASP A 93 -60.59 71.76 -76.42
CA ASP A 93 -60.35 70.37 -76.06
C ASP A 93 -58.85 70.08 -75.87
N THR A 94 -58.00 70.67 -76.71
CA THR A 94 -56.53 70.56 -76.60
C THR A 94 -56.03 71.17 -75.29
N PHE A 95 -56.51 72.36 -74.92
CA PHE A 95 -56.13 73.00 -73.66
C PHE A 95 -56.74 72.31 -72.43
N SER A 96 -57.97 71.79 -72.53
CA SER A 96 -58.60 71.02 -71.47
C SER A 96 -57.87 69.69 -71.22
N ALA A 97 -57.42 69.02 -72.27
CA ALA A 97 -56.57 67.84 -72.17
C ALA A 97 -55.20 68.17 -71.54
N LEU A 98 -54.59 69.31 -71.90
CA LEU A 98 -53.34 69.78 -71.30
C LEU A 98 -53.48 70.01 -69.78
N ASP A 99 -54.51 70.76 -69.37
CA ASP A 99 -54.76 71.13 -67.98
C ASP A 99 -55.01 69.90 -67.10
N LYS A 100 -55.87 68.98 -67.55
CA LYS A 100 -56.22 67.78 -66.78
C LYS A 100 -55.04 66.82 -66.62
N GLU A 101 -54.21 66.65 -67.65
CA GLU A 101 -53.22 65.57 -67.68
C GLU A 101 -51.83 65.99 -67.17
N TYR A 102 -51.35 67.18 -67.54
CA TYR A 102 -50.05 67.67 -67.06
C TYR A 102 -50.10 68.02 -65.57
N ILE A 103 -51.15 68.72 -65.12
CA ILE A 103 -51.29 69.08 -63.70
C ILE A 103 -51.46 67.82 -62.86
N GLN A 104 -52.23 66.83 -63.33
CA GLN A 104 -52.36 65.56 -62.63
C GLN A 104 -51.03 64.79 -62.56
N GLY A 105 -50.21 64.81 -63.63
CA GLY A 105 -48.87 64.24 -63.62
C GLY A 105 -47.92 64.92 -62.61
N ILE A 106 -47.99 66.24 -62.50
CA ILE A 106 -47.24 67.03 -61.50
C ILE A 106 -47.69 66.65 -60.08
N ILE A 107 -49.00 66.57 -59.82
CA ILE A 107 -49.55 66.20 -58.51
C ILE A 107 -49.13 64.77 -58.12
N ILE A 108 -49.17 63.81 -59.04
CA ILE A 108 -48.74 62.44 -58.78
C ILE A 108 -47.24 62.41 -58.43
N SER A 109 -46.42 63.15 -59.17
CA SER A 109 -44.97 63.21 -58.93
C SER A 109 -44.65 63.88 -57.59
N LEU A 110 -45.37 64.94 -57.22
CA LEU A 110 -45.21 65.63 -55.94
C LEU A 110 -45.60 64.71 -54.77
N LYS A 111 -46.73 63.99 -54.86
CA LYS A 111 -47.14 63.00 -53.85
C LYS A 111 -46.12 61.88 -53.70
N ALA A 112 -45.57 61.38 -54.81
CA ALA A 112 -44.52 60.38 -54.77
C ALA A 112 -43.24 60.90 -54.09
N ALA A 113 -42.88 62.17 -54.33
CA ALA A 113 -41.76 62.83 -53.66
C ALA A 113 -42.02 63.05 -52.17
N GLU A 114 -43.24 63.46 -51.78
CA GLU A 114 -43.66 63.58 -50.38
C GLU A 114 -43.60 62.24 -49.65
N GLU A 115 -44.11 61.17 -50.26
CA GLU A 115 -44.02 59.82 -49.68
C GLU A 115 -42.57 59.35 -49.56
N ALA A 116 -41.73 59.63 -50.56
CA ALA A 116 -40.31 59.33 -50.49
C ALA A 116 -39.62 60.11 -49.36
N ASN A 117 -39.95 61.38 -49.18
CA ASN A 117 -39.42 62.23 -48.12
C ASN A 117 -39.90 61.77 -46.73
N ALA A 118 -41.17 61.41 -46.58
CA ALA A 118 -41.70 60.86 -45.33
C ALA A 118 -41.02 59.53 -44.96
N LYS A 119 -40.76 58.66 -45.95
CA LYS A 119 -39.97 57.43 -45.74
C LYS A 119 -38.53 57.74 -45.36
N ALA A 120 -37.91 58.75 -45.95
CA ALA A 120 -36.56 59.18 -45.60
C ALA A 120 -36.50 59.72 -44.15
N LEU A 121 -37.47 60.53 -43.73
CA LEU A 121 -37.57 61.03 -42.35
C LEU A 121 -37.74 59.89 -41.33
N LYS A 122 -38.63 58.92 -41.59
CA LYS A 122 -38.72 57.70 -40.76
C LYS A 122 -37.42 56.89 -40.75
N GLY A 123 -36.71 56.86 -41.86
CA GLY A 123 -35.38 56.24 -41.95
C GLY A 123 -34.36 56.94 -41.04
N ILE A 124 -34.43 58.26 -40.91
CA ILE A 124 -33.56 59.05 -40.02
C ILE A 124 -33.90 58.80 -38.54
N GLU A 125 -35.19 58.72 -38.18
CA GLU A 125 -35.63 58.35 -36.83
C GLU A 125 -35.09 56.97 -36.43
N GLY A 126 -35.21 55.97 -37.30
CA GLY A 126 -34.65 54.64 -37.05
C GLY A 126 -33.12 54.62 -36.92
N VAL A 127 -32.41 55.55 -37.58
CA VAL A 127 -30.96 55.71 -37.38
C VAL A 127 -30.64 56.31 -36.01
N GLN A 128 -31.46 57.23 -35.50
CA GLN A 128 -31.29 57.80 -34.16
C GLN A 128 -31.54 56.75 -33.07
N ASP A 129 -32.60 55.96 -33.19
CA ASP A 129 -32.91 54.87 -32.26
C ASP A 129 -31.74 53.87 -32.19
N ASN A 130 -31.22 53.45 -33.35
CA ASN A 130 -30.05 52.56 -33.42
C ASN A 130 -28.80 53.18 -32.76
N GLN A 131 -28.59 54.50 -32.89
CA GLN A 131 -27.45 55.17 -32.23
C GLN A 131 -27.57 55.16 -30.71
N ASP A 132 -28.78 55.32 -30.18
CA ASP A 132 -29.02 55.29 -28.74
C ASP A 132 -28.90 53.88 -28.17
N GLU A 133 -29.38 52.85 -28.89
CA GLU A 133 -29.11 51.44 -28.56
C GLU A 133 -27.61 51.13 -28.55
N ILE A 134 -26.86 51.59 -29.56
CA ILE A 134 -25.39 51.41 -29.61
C ILE A 134 -24.71 52.07 -28.40
N LYS A 135 -25.11 53.29 -28.00
CA LYS A 135 -24.56 53.94 -26.79
C LYS A 135 -24.85 53.12 -25.54
N GLN A 136 -26.07 52.58 -25.41
CA GLN A 136 -26.45 51.75 -24.29
C GLN A 136 -25.61 50.46 -24.23
N ILE A 137 -25.42 49.80 -25.37
CA ILE A 137 -24.57 48.60 -25.51
C ILE A 137 -23.13 48.93 -25.11
N ILE A 138 -22.56 50.03 -25.59
CA ILE A 138 -21.20 50.47 -25.23
C ILE A 138 -21.08 50.68 -23.71
N ASN A 139 -22.08 51.29 -23.08
CA ASN A 139 -22.07 51.52 -21.64
C ASN A 139 -22.17 50.19 -20.85
N GLN A 140 -23.00 49.26 -21.30
CA GLN A 140 -23.08 47.90 -20.73
C GLN A 140 -21.74 47.16 -20.87
N GLN A 141 -21.12 47.19 -22.05
CA GLN A 141 -19.81 46.59 -22.28
C GLN A 141 -18.74 47.16 -21.35
N LYS A 142 -18.75 48.49 -21.11
CA LYS A 142 -17.84 49.14 -20.17
C LYS A 142 -18.02 48.63 -18.72
N GLN A 143 -19.25 48.38 -18.29
CA GLN A 143 -19.53 47.80 -16.97
C GLN A 143 -19.01 46.36 -16.87
N VAL A 144 -19.22 45.53 -17.91
CA VAL A 144 -18.70 44.16 -17.97
C VAL A 144 -17.17 44.15 -17.87
N ILE A 145 -16.49 45.01 -18.62
CA ILE A 145 -15.03 45.13 -18.58
C ILE A 145 -14.53 45.49 -17.17
N GLN A 146 -15.23 46.38 -16.47
CA GLN A 146 -14.91 46.72 -15.08
C GLN A 146 -15.05 45.53 -14.12
N VAL A 147 -16.12 44.74 -14.25
CA VAL A 147 -16.30 43.51 -13.46
C VAL A 147 -15.17 42.52 -13.74
N LEU A 148 -14.81 42.31 -15.01
CA LEU A 148 -13.72 41.41 -15.40
C LEU A 148 -12.36 41.87 -14.84
N LYS A 149 -12.10 43.18 -14.86
CA LYS A 149 -10.88 43.75 -14.26
C LYS A 149 -10.82 43.48 -12.76
N ASN A 150 -11.92 43.73 -12.03
CA ASN A 150 -11.99 43.45 -10.59
C ASN A 150 -11.85 41.97 -10.28
N PHE A 151 -12.41 41.09 -11.12
CA PHE A 151 -12.25 39.64 -10.97
C PHE A 151 -10.79 39.22 -11.19
N LYS A 152 -10.13 39.75 -12.23
CA LYS A 152 -8.71 39.53 -12.49
C LYS A 152 -7.85 39.97 -11.30
N GLU A 153 -8.05 41.18 -10.79
CA GLU A 153 -7.32 41.68 -9.62
C GLU A 153 -7.55 40.83 -8.37
N LYS A 154 -8.77 40.31 -8.16
CA LYS A 154 -9.05 39.36 -7.08
C LYS A 154 -8.28 38.07 -7.26
N ILE A 155 -8.20 37.51 -8.47
CA ILE A 155 -7.42 36.31 -8.78
C ILE A 155 -5.92 36.56 -8.61
N GLU A 156 -5.40 37.68 -9.08
CA GLU A 156 -3.98 38.05 -8.91
C GLU A 156 -3.60 38.29 -7.44
N LYS A 157 -4.56 38.72 -6.60
CA LYS A 157 -4.40 38.82 -5.14
C LYS A 157 -4.53 37.49 -4.41
N ILE A 158 -4.94 36.41 -5.09
CA ILE A 158 -4.78 35.06 -4.54
C ILE A 158 -3.28 34.73 -4.65
N GLU A 159 -2.51 35.32 -3.74
CA GLU A 159 -1.06 35.19 -3.60
C GLU A 159 -0.64 33.72 -3.34
N HIS A 160 -1.61 32.90 -2.93
CA HIS A 160 -1.42 31.53 -2.46
C HIS A 160 -1.72 30.44 -3.51
N LEU A 161 -1.91 30.78 -4.80
CA LEU A 161 -2.03 29.75 -5.84
C LEU A 161 -0.75 28.89 -5.92
N ALA A 162 0.42 29.51 -5.74
CA ALA A 162 1.69 28.80 -5.60
C ALA A 162 1.76 27.96 -4.32
N ASP A 163 1.03 28.34 -3.26
CA ASP A 163 0.98 27.59 -2.01
C ASP A 163 0.20 26.29 -2.20
N VAL A 164 -0.82 26.26 -3.07
CA VAL A 164 -1.54 25.02 -3.44
C VAL A 164 -0.57 24.03 -4.10
N ASP A 165 0.28 24.51 -5.02
CA ASP A 165 1.30 23.67 -5.65
C ASP A 165 2.35 23.17 -4.63
N GLN A 166 2.77 24.04 -3.70
CA GLN A 166 3.67 23.65 -2.61
C GLN A 166 3.05 22.63 -1.66
N ILE A 167 1.77 22.78 -1.31
CA ILE A 167 1.02 21.82 -0.50
C ILE A 167 0.94 20.48 -1.23
N PHE A 168 0.67 20.48 -2.54
CA PHE A 168 0.60 19.25 -3.33
C PHE A 168 1.95 18.54 -3.44
N ALA A 169 3.03 19.30 -3.66
CA ALA A 169 4.39 18.77 -3.63
C ALA A 169 4.76 18.20 -2.26
N GLY A 170 4.39 18.91 -1.19
CA GLY A 170 4.52 18.45 0.20
C GLY A 170 3.76 17.15 0.44
N PHE A 171 2.53 17.06 -0.06
CA PHE A 171 1.69 15.87 0.04
C PHE A 171 2.29 14.68 -0.73
N SER A 172 2.79 14.89 -1.95
CA SER A 172 3.46 13.85 -2.73
C SER A 172 4.73 13.33 -2.05
N LYS A 173 5.52 14.24 -1.47
CA LYS A 173 6.70 13.87 -0.69
C LYS A 173 6.32 13.10 0.57
N MET A 174 5.29 13.54 1.28
CA MET A 174 4.77 12.85 2.46
C MET A 174 4.27 11.44 2.11
N HIS A 175 3.52 11.31 1.01
CA HIS A 175 3.05 10.01 0.51
C HIS A 175 4.21 9.06 0.19
N SER A 176 5.24 9.54 -0.51
CA SER A 176 6.45 8.76 -0.78
C SER A 176 7.16 8.32 0.51
N ASN A 177 7.30 9.22 1.48
CA ASN A 177 7.90 8.89 2.79
C ASN A 177 7.08 7.82 3.53
N VAL A 178 5.75 7.88 3.48
CA VAL A 178 4.86 6.88 4.09
C VAL A 178 5.09 5.50 3.47
N ASN A 179 5.17 5.40 2.15
CA ASN A 179 5.44 4.12 1.47
C ASN A 179 6.81 3.55 1.89
N VAL A 180 7.84 4.40 2.02
CA VAL A 180 9.16 3.96 2.51
C VAL A 180 9.08 3.45 3.96
N ILE A 181 8.30 4.12 4.82
CA ILE A 181 8.07 3.68 6.20
C ILE A 181 7.35 2.32 6.20
N GLU A 182 6.32 2.14 5.37
CA GLU A 182 5.57 0.89 5.24
C GLU A 182 6.51 -0.28 4.89
N THR A 183 7.35 -0.13 3.86
CA THR A 183 8.33 -1.16 3.49
C THR A 183 9.32 -1.47 4.63
N LYS A 184 9.77 -0.45 5.38
CA LYS A 184 10.66 -0.66 6.53
C LYS A 184 9.96 -1.39 7.67
N VAL A 185 8.69 -1.08 7.93
CA VAL A 185 7.87 -1.76 8.95
C VAL A 185 7.66 -3.22 8.57
N GLU A 186 7.34 -3.53 7.31
CA GLU A 186 7.23 -4.91 6.82
C GLU A 186 8.54 -5.71 7.00
N ALA A 187 9.68 -5.10 6.66
CA ALA A 187 10.98 -5.72 6.86
C ALA A 187 11.26 -6.02 8.35
N GLN A 188 10.91 -5.09 9.26
CA GLN A 188 11.03 -5.30 10.70
C GLN A 188 10.10 -6.40 11.21
N ILE A 189 8.84 -6.45 10.75
CA ILE A 189 7.88 -7.53 11.09
C ILE A 189 8.43 -8.90 10.68
N ASN A 190 9.01 -9.00 9.48
CA ASN A 190 9.66 -10.23 9.03
C ASN A 190 10.84 -10.61 9.93
N GLY A 191 11.68 -9.64 10.32
CA GLY A 191 12.76 -9.85 11.28
C GLY A 191 12.27 -10.37 12.63
N ILE A 192 11.20 -9.77 13.18
CA ILE A 192 10.57 -10.21 14.44
C ILE A 192 10.06 -11.65 14.31
N LYS A 193 9.45 -12.01 13.17
CA LYS A 193 8.96 -13.38 12.92
C LYS A 193 10.10 -14.40 12.92
N THR A 194 11.23 -14.09 12.28
CA THR A 194 12.42 -14.95 12.30
C THR A 194 13.00 -15.11 13.70
N LEU A 195 13.05 -14.02 14.47
CA LEU A 195 13.49 -14.07 15.87
C LEU A 195 12.54 -14.93 16.73
N ALA A 196 11.23 -14.81 16.55
CA ALA A 196 10.25 -15.62 17.25
C ALA A 196 10.40 -17.12 16.95
N SER A 197 10.62 -17.48 15.68
CA SER A 197 10.91 -18.88 15.31
C SER A 197 12.20 -19.40 15.95
N SER A 198 13.25 -18.58 15.96
CA SER A 198 14.53 -18.94 16.60
C SER A 198 14.38 -19.12 18.11
N LEU A 199 13.57 -18.28 18.76
CA LEU A 199 13.27 -18.38 20.20
C LEU A 199 12.53 -19.67 20.52
N SER A 200 11.56 -20.08 19.70
CA SER A 200 10.85 -21.36 19.87
C SER A 200 11.83 -22.55 19.81
N VAL A 201 12.73 -22.57 18.81
CA VAL A 201 13.75 -23.62 18.69
C VAL A 201 14.69 -23.62 19.91
N PHE A 202 15.10 -22.44 20.38
CA PHE A 202 15.93 -22.32 21.57
C PHE A 202 15.22 -22.86 22.82
N GLN A 203 13.93 -22.55 23.01
CA GLN A 203 13.13 -23.09 24.11
C GLN A 203 13.03 -24.62 24.07
N ASP A 204 12.83 -25.21 22.88
CA ASP A 204 12.81 -26.66 22.73
C ASP A 204 14.17 -27.30 23.05
N ASN A 205 15.27 -26.65 22.66
CA ASN A 205 16.61 -27.10 23.01
C ASN A 205 16.86 -27.03 24.51
N LEU A 206 16.38 -25.99 25.21
CA LEU A 206 16.47 -25.91 26.67
C LEU A 206 15.74 -27.07 27.35
N LYS A 207 14.50 -27.37 26.93
CA LYS A 207 13.74 -28.52 27.46
C LYS A 207 14.47 -29.84 27.23
N ARG A 208 15.01 -30.05 26.02
CA ARG A 208 15.80 -31.24 25.70
C ARG A 208 17.05 -31.36 26.57
N MET A 209 17.73 -30.25 26.84
CA MET A 209 18.90 -30.23 27.71
C MET A 209 18.53 -30.58 29.15
N GLU A 210 17.43 -30.03 29.67
CA GLU A 210 16.88 -30.37 30.98
C GLU A 210 16.56 -31.87 31.09
N ASP A 211 15.88 -32.44 30.08
CA ASP A 211 15.58 -33.87 30.02
C ASP A 211 16.84 -34.74 30.01
N ILE A 212 17.86 -34.35 29.24
CA ILE A 212 19.14 -35.07 29.16
C ILE A 212 19.85 -35.01 30.51
N GLN A 213 19.94 -33.84 31.13
CA GLN A 213 20.58 -33.68 32.43
C GLN A 213 19.89 -34.51 33.51
N ASN A 214 18.55 -34.49 33.54
CA ASN A 214 17.78 -35.28 34.50
C ASN A 214 18.01 -36.78 34.31
N LYS A 215 18.01 -37.29 33.06
CA LYS A 215 18.32 -38.70 32.75
C LYS A 215 19.74 -39.08 33.16
N GLN A 216 20.72 -38.22 32.88
CA GLN A 216 22.11 -38.48 33.27
C GLN A 216 22.27 -38.51 34.79
N PHE A 217 21.66 -37.56 35.49
CA PHE A 217 21.69 -37.51 36.95
C PHE A 217 21.05 -38.77 37.56
N GLN A 218 19.89 -39.19 37.05
CA GLN A 218 19.23 -40.42 37.49
C GLN A 218 20.10 -41.65 37.24
N ALA A 219 20.75 -41.75 36.08
CA ALA A 219 21.64 -42.86 35.76
C ALA A 219 22.87 -42.92 36.70
N VAL A 220 23.49 -41.78 36.99
CA VAL A 220 24.61 -41.70 37.94
C VAL A 220 24.14 -42.07 39.35
N ASN A 221 22.99 -41.54 39.78
CA ASN A 221 22.43 -41.82 41.10
C ASN A 221 22.13 -43.31 41.27
N GLN A 222 21.60 -43.96 40.23
CA GLN A 222 21.35 -45.41 40.25
C GLN A 222 22.67 -46.20 40.33
N ARG A 223 23.69 -45.85 39.54
CA ARG A 223 25.00 -46.51 39.61
C ARG A 223 25.63 -46.39 40.99
N VAL A 224 25.61 -45.18 41.58
CA VAL A 224 26.13 -44.97 42.94
C VAL A 224 25.38 -45.82 43.95
N LYS A 225 24.05 -45.93 43.82
CA LYS A 225 23.24 -46.80 44.67
C LYS A 225 23.63 -48.28 44.52
N ASP A 226 23.81 -48.74 43.28
CA ASP A 226 24.22 -50.13 42.99
C ASP A 226 25.63 -50.42 43.54
N ASP A 227 26.57 -49.49 43.38
CA ASP A 227 27.94 -49.60 43.89
C ASP A 227 27.96 -49.63 45.43
N ILE A 228 27.17 -48.77 46.09
CA ILE A 228 27.03 -48.77 47.56
C ILE A 228 26.47 -50.12 48.04
N GLN A 229 25.46 -50.66 47.37
CA GLN A 229 24.88 -51.95 47.72
C GLN A 229 25.90 -53.08 47.54
N SER A 230 26.60 -53.12 46.40
CA SER A 230 27.60 -54.15 46.13
C SER A 230 28.75 -54.11 47.14
N LEU A 231 29.19 -52.90 47.53
CA LEU A 231 30.20 -52.71 48.55
C LEU A 231 29.72 -53.18 49.92
N ALA A 232 28.49 -52.85 50.32
CA ALA A 232 27.91 -53.32 51.57
C ALA A 232 27.87 -54.84 51.64
N GLU A 233 27.37 -55.50 50.58
CA GLU A 233 27.34 -56.96 50.49
C GLU A 233 28.75 -57.58 50.54
N LYS A 234 29.75 -56.92 49.96
CA LYS A 234 31.14 -57.40 50.03
C LYS A 234 31.70 -57.27 51.45
N ILE A 235 31.48 -56.13 52.11
CA ILE A 235 31.90 -55.91 53.50
C ILE A 235 31.29 -56.98 54.41
N ASP A 236 30.00 -57.28 54.25
CA ASP A 236 29.32 -58.30 55.05
C ASP A 236 29.92 -59.70 54.84
N ARG A 237 30.23 -60.07 53.58
CA ARG A 237 30.90 -61.34 53.27
C ARG A 237 32.30 -61.42 53.87
N ASP A 238 33.10 -60.37 53.68
CA ASP A 238 34.48 -60.32 54.16
C ASP A 238 34.51 -60.39 55.71
N HIS A 239 33.56 -59.74 56.39
CA HIS A 239 33.38 -59.87 57.85
C HIS A 239 33.01 -61.29 58.25
N SER A 240 32.03 -61.92 57.60
CA SER A 240 31.62 -63.29 57.92
C SER A 240 32.76 -64.30 57.71
N GLU A 241 33.59 -64.12 56.67
CA GLU A 241 34.77 -64.96 56.45
C GLU A 241 35.85 -64.74 57.52
N PHE A 242 36.08 -63.49 57.91
CA PHE A 242 37.01 -63.14 58.97
C PHE A 242 36.57 -63.75 60.31
N ASP A 243 35.29 -63.61 60.68
CA ASP A 243 34.72 -64.17 61.90
C ASP A 243 34.87 -65.69 61.92
N ALA A 244 34.57 -66.38 60.80
CA ALA A 244 34.74 -67.83 60.70
C ALA A 244 36.21 -68.27 60.87
N LYS A 245 37.16 -67.53 60.30
CA LYS A 245 38.61 -67.78 60.47
C LYS A 245 39.07 -67.51 61.90
N LEU A 246 38.55 -66.45 62.52
CA LEU A 246 38.84 -66.11 63.91
C LEU A 246 38.34 -67.21 64.86
N ASP A 247 37.12 -67.71 64.63
CA ASP A 247 36.53 -68.83 65.38
C ASP A 247 37.35 -70.11 65.22
N ALA A 248 37.73 -70.45 63.98
CA ALA A 248 38.57 -71.62 63.70
C ALA A 248 39.93 -71.54 64.42
N THR A 249 40.61 -70.39 64.32
CA THR A 249 41.90 -70.15 65.00
C THR A 249 41.74 -70.20 66.51
N THR A 250 40.67 -69.62 67.06
CA THR A 250 40.36 -69.65 68.50
C THR A 250 40.16 -71.07 68.99
N ASN A 251 39.45 -71.90 68.21
CA ASN A 251 39.27 -73.32 68.52
C ASN A 251 40.59 -74.10 68.46
N GLU A 252 41.42 -73.88 67.44
CA GLU A 252 42.76 -74.50 67.34
C GLU A 252 43.63 -74.13 68.55
N VAL A 253 43.71 -72.85 68.91
CA VAL A 253 44.45 -72.38 70.09
C VAL A 253 43.91 -73.03 71.37
N THR A 254 42.59 -73.18 71.49
CA THR A 254 41.95 -73.84 72.65
C THR A 254 42.34 -75.32 72.72
N ILE A 255 42.36 -76.03 71.58
CA ILE A 255 42.80 -77.43 71.50
C ILE A 255 44.28 -77.55 71.87
N TYR A 256 45.16 -76.72 71.29
CA TYR A 256 46.58 -76.73 71.62
C TYR A 256 46.82 -76.46 73.11
N LYS A 257 46.10 -75.48 73.68
CA LYS A 257 46.13 -75.21 75.12
C LYS A 257 45.76 -76.46 75.93
N SER A 258 44.66 -77.13 75.59
CA SER A 258 44.22 -78.35 76.28
C SER A 258 45.23 -79.49 76.16
N ASN A 259 45.83 -79.68 74.98
CA ASN A 259 46.88 -80.67 74.76
C ASN A 259 48.14 -80.37 75.58
N PHE A 260 48.57 -79.11 75.65
CA PHE A 260 49.69 -78.71 76.51
C PHE A 260 49.37 -78.93 77.99
N GLU A 261 48.17 -78.58 78.45
CA GLU A 261 47.72 -78.84 79.83
C GLU A 261 47.73 -80.35 80.15
N TYR A 262 47.29 -81.20 79.21
CA TYR A 262 47.34 -82.66 79.36
C TYR A 262 48.78 -83.19 79.41
N ALA A 263 49.65 -82.75 78.50
CA ALA A 263 51.06 -83.17 78.45
C ALA A 263 51.82 -82.77 79.72
N ILE A 264 51.56 -81.57 80.26
CA ILE A 264 52.11 -81.14 81.55
C ILE A 264 51.63 -82.07 82.68
N LYS A 265 50.34 -82.43 82.69
CA LYS A 265 49.79 -83.35 83.69
C LYS A 265 50.41 -84.75 83.61
N GLU A 266 50.56 -85.29 82.41
CA GLU A 266 51.18 -86.60 82.18
C GLU A 266 52.66 -86.60 82.59
N LEU A 267 53.40 -85.56 82.23
CA LEU A 267 54.79 -85.37 82.65
C LEU A 267 54.92 -85.33 84.18
N ASN A 268 54.02 -84.61 84.86
CA ASN A 268 54.00 -84.56 86.33
C ASN A 268 53.78 -85.94 86.95
N VAL A 269 52.84 -86.74 86.43
CA VAL A 269 52.60 -88.12 86.90
C VAL A 269 53.85 -89.00 86.67
N GLY A 270 54.49 -88.87 85.51
CA GLY A 270 55.73 -89.60 85.19
C GLY A 270 56.88 -89.24 86.15
N ILE A 271 57.06 -87.95 86.45
CA ILE A 271 58.04 -87.47 87.43
C ILE A 271 57.75 -88.05 88.82
N GLU A 272 56.50 -88.03 89.27
CA GLU A 272 56.09 -88.60 90.56
C GLU A 272 56.41 -90.11 90.64
N GLN A 273 56.07 -90.87 89.59
CA GLN A 273 56.33 -92.31 89.54
C GLN A 273 57.83 -92.63 89.51
N GLN A 274 58.63 -91.84 88.77
CA GLN A 274 60.08 -92.00 88.74
C GLN A 274 60.70 -91.66 90.10
N ALA A 275 60.22 -90.62 90.79
CA ALA A 275 60.65 -90.28 92.15
C ALA A 275 60.34 -91.42 93.15
N VAL A 276 59.16 -92.05 93.06
CA VAL A 276 58.80 -93.22 93.89
C VAL A 276 59.72 -94.41 93.58
N THR A 277 59.93 -94.74 92.30
CA THR A 277 60.76 -95.88 91.90
C THR A 277 62.22 -95.69 92.32
N MET A 278 62.75 -94.47 92.16
CA MET A 278 64.09 -94.11 92.62
C MET A 278 64.21 -94.24 94.14
N SER A 279 63.20 -93.77 94.89
CA SER A 279 63.16 -93.91 96.34
C SER A 279 63.18 -95.38 96.77
N ALA A 280 62.37 -96.24 96.13
CA ALA A 280 62.35 -97.67 96.40
C ALA A 280 63.68 -98.38 96.05
N TYR A 281 64.32 -98.00 94.94
CA TYR A 281 65.64 -98.52 94.58
C TYR A 281 66.71 -98.13 95.61
N LEU A 282 66.73 -96.86 96.02
CA LEU A 282 67.65 -96.36 97.04
C LEU A 282 67.42 -97.04 98.39
N GLU A 283 66.17 -97.27 98.79
CA GLU A 283 65.85 -98.04 100.01
C GLU A 283 66.35 -99.48 99.93
N SER A 284 66.21 -100.14 98.77
CA SER A 284 66.72 -101.49 98.54
C SER A 284 68.24 -101.57 98.64
N GLU A 285 68.98 -100.68 97.96
CA GLU A 285 70.46 -100.61 98.06
C GLU A 285 70.92 -100.29 99.49
N LEU A 286 70.23 -99.37 100.18
CA LEU A 286 70.50 -99.08 101.59
C LEU A 286 70.30 -100.31 102.48
N SER A 287 69.25 -101.10 102.22
CA SER A 287 68.97 -102.35 102.93
C SER A 287 70.05 -103.41 102.65
N ARG A 288 70.47 -103.57 101.40
CA ARG A 288 71.56 -104.48 101.01
C ARG A 288 72.87 -104.10 101.69
N ALA A 289 73.24 -102.82 101.66
CA ALA A 289 74.41 -102.31 102.35
C ALA A 289 74.36 -102.58 103.88
N LYS A 290 73.18 -102.43 104.52
CA LYS A 290 73.01 -102.79 105.94
C LYS A 290 73.21 -104.29 106.20
N SER A 291 72.73 -105.16 105.30
CA SER A 291 72.92 -106.61 105.40
C SER A 291 74.40 -106.98 105.25
N GLU A 292 75.10 -106.42 104.26
CA GLU A 292 76.53 -106.62 104.04
C GLU A 292 77.36 -106.16 105.25
N ILE A 293 77.03 -105.00 105.85
CA ILE A 293 77.64 -104.53 107.11
C ILE A 293 77.41 -105.53 108.25
N THR A 294 76.21 -106.11 108.32
CA THR A 294 75.86 -107.09 109.37
C THR A 294 76.67 -108.38 109.21
N GLU A 295 76.79 -108.92 108.00
CA GLU A 295 77.64 -110.07 107.69
C GLU A 295 79.11 -109.80 108.00
N LEU A 296 79.63 -108.63 107.60
CA LEU A 296 80.99 -108.19 107.95
C LEU A 296 81.19 -108.13 109.46
N SER A 297 80.21 -107.64 110.23
CA SER A 297 80.29 -107.60 111.69
C SER A 297 80.35 -109.01 112.29
N LEU A 298 79.61 -109.97 111.72
CA LEU A 298 79.54 -111.35 112.18
C LEU A 298 80.85 -112.10 111.85
N LEU A 299 81.39 -111.86 110.66
CA LEU A 299 82.73 -112.33 110.26
C LEU A 299 83.81 -111.76 111.19
N THR A 300 83.76 -110.46 111.48
CA THR A 300 84.70 -109.79 112.40
C THR A 300 84.58 -110.36 113.82
N GLY A 301 83.36 -110.62 114.29
CA GLY A 301 83.09 -111.27 115.57
C GLY A 301 83.63 -112.71 115.64
N ASN A 302 83.46 -113.48 114.57
CA ASN A 302 84.01 -114.84 114.46
C ASN A 302 85.54 -114.84 114.41
N LEU A 303 86.15 -113.90 113.67
CA LEU A 303 87.59 -113.71 113.60
C LEU A 303 88.17 -113.33 114.97
N SER A 304 87.49 -112.42 115.69
CA SER A 304 87.85 -112.00 117.05
C SER A 304 87.79 -113.16 118.05
N LYS A 305 86.74 -114.00 117.97
CA LYS A 305 86.65 -115.24 118.77
C LYS A 305 87.81 -116.18 118.47
N ALA A 306 88.09 -116.47 117.19
CA ALA A 306 89.19 -117.33 116.78
C ALA A 306 90.54 -116.80 117.30
N LEU A 307 90.79 -115.50 117.16
CA LEU A 307 92.01 -114.84 117.62
C LEU A 307 92.17 -114.93 119.15
N ASN A 308 91.09 -114.76 119.92
CA ASN A 308 91.11 -114.93 121.36
C ASN A 308 91.36 -116.39 121.76
N THR A 309 90.78 -117.37 121.06
CA THR A 309 91.08 -118.79 121.28
C THR A 309 92.55 -119.10 121.01
N THR A 310 93.13 -118.57 119.92
CA THR A 310 94.56 -118.71 119.61
C THR A 310 95.45 -118.05 120.67
N ARG A 311 95.08 -116.85 121.17
CA ARG A 311 95.77 -116.18 122.28
C ARG A 311 95.77 -117.02 123.54
N VAL A 312 94.63 -117.57 123.95
CA VAL A 312 94.52 -118.44 125.14
C VAL A 312 95.40 -119.69 125.00
N ILE A 313 95.41 -120.34 123.83
CA ILE A 313 96.29 -121.49 123.55
C ILE A 313 97.77 -121.09 123.61
N SER A 314 98.13 -119.91 123.08
CA SER A 314 99.52 -119.40 123.12
C SER A 314 99.98 -119.03 124.54
N PHE A 315 99.11 -118.48 125.39
CA PHE A 315 99.46 -118.19 126.78
C PHE A 315 99.56 -119.46 127.63
N ALA A 316 98.68 -120.44 127.42
CA ALA A 316 98.77 -121.74 128.09
C ALA A 316 100.07 -122.47 127.74
N SER A 317 100.49 -122.45 126.47
CA SER A 317 101.76 -123.06 126.05
C SER A 317 102.97 -122.32 126.61
N ILE A 318 102.99 -120.99 126.64
CA ILE A 318 104.06 -120.20 127.29
C ILE A 318 104.14 -120.51 128.79
N ALA A 319 103.00 -120.58 129.49
CA ALA A 319 102.96 -120.90 130.92
C ALA A 319 103.47 -122.32 131.23
N ILE A 320 103.11 -123.31 130.40
CA ILE A 320 103.65 -124.68 130.48
C ILE A 320 105.17 -124.68 130.26
N THR A 321 105.65 -123.89 129.30
CA THR A 321 107.09 -123.75 129.03
C THR A 321 107.82 -123.08 130.19
N PHE A 322 107.24 -122.05 130.81
CA PHE A 322 107.79 -121.41 132.01
C PHE A 322 107.80 -122.36 133.22
N ALA A 323 106.76 -123.16 133.41
CA ALA A 323 106.74 -124.18 134.47
C ALA A 323 107.83 -125.25 134.26
N LEU A 324 108.09 -125.64 133.01
CA LEU A 324 109.19 -126.53 132.65
C LEU A 324 110.57 -125.90 132.88
N VAL A 325 110.76 -124.62 132.53
CA VAL A 325 112.02 -123.90 132.74
C VAL A 325 112.29 -123.67 134.24
N ILE A 326 111.27 -123.35 135.03
CA ILE A 326 111.39 -123.22 136.49
C ILE A 326 111.74 -124.56 137.14
N MET A 327 111.14 -125.67 136.68
CA MET A 327 111.51 -127.02 137.15
C MET A 327 112.97 -127.37 136.83
N ILE A 328 113.54 -126.86 135.72
CA ILE A 328 114.95 -127.04 135.35
C ILE A 328 115.90 -126.16 136.20
N VAL A 329 115.46 -124.97 136.62
CA VAL A 329 116.30 -124.04 137.41
C VAL A 329 116.32 -124.39 138.91
N VAL A 330 115.32 -125.13 139.43
CA VAL A 330 115.13 -125.37 140.88
C VAL A 330 115.68 -126.72 141.39
N GLY A 331 116.12 -127.65 140.54
CA GLY A 331 116.92 -128.80 141.01
C GLY A 331 116.14 -130.06 141.42
N VAL A 332 115.39 -130.69 140.50
CA VAL A 332 114.74 -132.02 140.69
C VAL A 332 114.74 -132.83 139.37
N LEU A 333 115.80 -132.92 138.52
CA LEU A 333 117.26 -132.95 138.72
C LEU A 333 117.94 -131.72 139.28
#